data_AF-A0A497PKC5-F1
#
_entry.id   AF-A0A497PKC5-F1
#
_cell.length_a   1.000
_cell.length_b   1.000
_cell.length_c   1.000
_cell.angle_alpha   90.00
_cell.angle_beta   90.00
_cell.angle_gamma   90.00
#
_symmetry.space_group_name_H-M   'P 1'
#
loop_
_entity.id
_entity.type
_entity.pdbx_description
1 polymer ?
#
loop_
_entity_poly.entity_id
_entity_poly.type
_entity_poly.pdbx_seq_one_letter_code
_entity_poly.pdbx_strand_id
1 'polypeptide(L)'
;LGLAGLFRNYPLVGVGVGIGGRFLAHFASGFIFFAEYAPVGMSPILYSAIYNGSYLLGEFIVSAIITYIIVQRNLHKVYLEE
;
A
#
# COMPACT_ATOMS: atom_id res chain seq x y z
N LEU A 1 5.61 2.27 1.81
CA LEU A 1 5.36 3.65 2.28
C LEU A 1 6.51 4.63 2.03
N GLY A 2 7.79 4.22 2.03
CA GLY A 2 8.91 5.14 1.75
C GLY A 2 8.78 5.95 0.46
N LEU A 3 8.24 5.38 -0.62
CA LEU A 3 7.95 6.09 -1.88
C LEU A 3 6.94 7.24 -1.73
N ALA A 4 6.09 7.23 -0.69
CA ALA A 4 5.13 8.31 -0.44
C ALA A 4 5.83 9.65 -0.16
N GLY A 5 7.02 9.62 0.44
CA GLY A 5 7.81 10.82 0.75
C GLY A 5 8.26 11.60 -0.50
N LEU A 6 8.28 10.96 -1.68
CA LEU A 6 8.54 11.64 -2.95
C LEU A 6 7.42 12.63 -3.31
N PHE A 7 6.20 12.41 -2.79
CA PHE A 7 5.00 13.20 -3.08
C PHE A 7 4.59 14.06 -1.87
N ARG A 8 5.56 14.70 -1.22
CA ARG A 8 5.34 15.53 -0.02
C ARG A 8 4.26 16.62 -0.18
N ASN A 9 4.10 17.18 -1.38
CA ASN A 9 3.08 18.19 -1.69
C ASN A 9 1.70 17.60 -2.01
N TYR A 10 1.62 16.29 -2.24
CA TYR A 10 0.39 15.56 -2.55
C TYR A 10 0.30 14.28 -1.71
N PRO A 11 0.12 14.38 -0.37
CA PRO A 11 0.28 13.25 0.54
C PRO A 11 -0.60 12.04 0.19
N LEU A 12 -1.84 12.25 -0.27
CA LEU A 12 -2.73 11.16 -0.69
C LEU A 12 -2.23 10.44 -1.95
N VAL A 13 -1.65 11.17 -2.91
CA VAL A 13 -0.98 10.58 -4.08
C VAL A 13 0.24 9.77 -3.62
N GLY A 14 1.00 10.31 -2.67
CA GLY A 14 2.12 9.61 -2.03
C GLY A 14 1.72 8.28 -1.41
N VAL A 15 0.63 8.26 -0.63
CA VAL A 15 0.08 7.02 -0.05
C VAL A 15 -0.26 6.02 -1.16
N GLY A 16 -0.95 6.47 -2.22
CA GLY A 16 -1.30 5.64 -3.37
C GLY A 16 -0.07 5.00 -4.03
N VAL A 17 0.95 5.79 -4.35
CA VAL A 17 2.20 5.29 -4.95
C VAL A 17 2.96 4.38 -3.99
N GLY A 18 2.99 4.74 -2.70
CA GLY A 18 3.64 3.98 -1.65
C GLY A 18 3.02 2.61 -1.41
N ILE A 19 1.70 2.49 -1.53
CA ILE A 19 0.98 1.20 -1.46
C ILE A 19 1.11 0.46 -2.78
N GLY A 20 1.01 1.15 -3.93
CA GLY A 20 1.17 0.52 -5.25
C GLY A 20 2.52 -0.18 -5.41
N GLY A 21 3.62 0.49 -5.05
CA GLY A 21 4.95 -0.13 -5.06
C GLY A 21 5.05 -1.32 -4.09
N ARG A 22 4.40 -1.23 -2.92
CA ARG A 22 4.32 -2.34 -1.96
C ARG A 22 3.53 -3.52 -2.56
N PHE A 23 2.39 -3.25 -3.19
CA PHE A 23 1.59 -4.27 -3.87
C PHE A 23 2.41 -5.01 -4.92
N LEU A 24 3.16 -4.31 -5.77
CA LEU A 24 3.99 -4.96 -6.79
C LEU A 24 5.03 -5.91 -6.18
N ALA A 25 5.70 -5.51 -5.11
CA ALA A 25 6.67 -6.37 -4.42
C ALA A 25 6.01 -7.59 -3.78
N HIS A 26 4.88 -7.41 -3.10
CA HIS A 26 4.13 -8.50 -2.46
C HIS A 26 3.48 -9.43 -3.49
N PHE A 27 2.94 -8.90 -4.58
CA PHE A 27 2.37 -9.65 -5.68
C PHE A 27 3.44 -10.53 -6.35
N ALA A 28 4.59 -9.94 -6.71
CA ALA A 28 5.72 -10.67 -7.29
C ALA A 28 6.22 -11.75 -6.34
N SER A 29 6.46 -11.41 -5.07
CA SER A 29 6.86 -12.38 -4.05
C SER A 29 5.83 -13.52 -3.93
N GLY A 30 4.54 -13.18 -3.93
CA GLY A 30 3.44 -14.11 -3.74
C GLY A 30 3.37 -15.19 -4.82
N PHE A 31 3.49 -14.84 -6.10
CA PHE A 31 3.44 -15.86 -7.15
C PHE A 31 4.79 -16.53 -7.43
N ILE A 32 5.92 -15.92 -7.04
CA ILE A 32 7.26 -16.51 -7.22
C ILE A 32 7.59 -17.49 -6.09
N PHE A 33 7.35 -17.10 -4.83
CA PHE A 33 7.78 -17.85 -3.65
C PHE A 33 6.64 -18.53 -2.89
N PHE A 34 5.41 -18.01 -2.98
CA PHE A 34 4.25 -18.50 -2.21
C PHE A 34 3.19 -19.16 -3.10
N ALA A 35 3.57 -19.59 -4.30
CA ALA A 35 2.66 -20.24 -5.26
C ALA A 35 2.04 -21.53 -4.71
N GLU A 36 2.73 -22.23 -3.79
CA GLU A 36 2.25 -23.47 -3.17
C GLU A 36 0.97 -23.30 -2.32
N TYR A 37 0.69 -22.07 -1.88
CA TYR A 37 -0.52 -21.75 -1.11
C TYR A 37 -1.74 -21.48 -2.01
N ALA A 38 -1.57 -21.46 -3.34
CA ALA A 38 -2.67 -21.32 -4.27
C ALA A 38 -3.61 -22.54 -4.18
N PRO A 39 -4.93 -22.34 -4.06
CA PRO A 39 -5.90 -23.43 -4.08
C PRO A 39 -5.77 -24.31 -5.32
N VAL A 40 -6.11 -25.59 -5.19
CA VAL A 40 -6.08 -26.54 -6.32
C VAL A 40 -6.93 -26.01 -7.47
N GLY A 41 -6.33 -25.91 -8.66
CA GLY A 41 -6.98 -25.39 -9.87
C GLY A 41 -6.97 -23.86 -10.00
N MET A 42 -6.42 -23.12 -9.05
CA MET A 42 -6.25 -21.66 -9.12
C MET A 42 -4.85 -21.29 -9.64
N SER A 43 -4.78 -20.33 -10.57
CA SER A 43 -3.49 -19.78 -11.00
C SER A 43 -2.77 -19.08 -9.82
N PRO A 44 -1.47 -19.35 -9.58
CA PRO A 44 -0.69 -18.66 -8.56
C PRO A 44 -0.66 -17.14 -8.73
N ILE A 45 -0.70 -16.66 -9.98
CA ILE A 45 -0.75 -15.23 -10.30
C ILE A 45 -2.08 -14.65 -9.81
N LEU A 46 -3.21 -15.28 -10.15
CA LEU A 46 -4.53 -14.83 -9.71
C LEU A 46 -4.66 -14.88 -8.19
N TYR A 47 -4.19 -15.96 -7.58
CA TYR A 47 -4.17 -16.12 -6.12
C TYR A 47 -3.37 -14.99 -5.45
N SER A 48 -2.14 -14.75 -5.91
CA SER A 48 -1.29 -13.69 -5.37
C SER A 48 -1.91 -12.30 -5.53
N ALA A 49 -2.55 -12.01 -6.68
CA ALA A 49 -3.20 -10.73 -6.91
C ALA A 49 -4.37 -10.49 -5.94
N ILE A 50 -5.25 -11.48 -5.78
CA ILE A 50 -6.42 -11.38 -4.89
C ILE A 50 -5.98 -11.32 -3.43
N TYR A 51 -5.10 -12.23 -3.01
CA TYR A 51 -4.62 -12.29 -1.64
C TYR A 51 -3.92 -10.99 -1.25
N ASN A 52 -2.88 -10.59 -2.00
CA ASN A 52 -2.13 -9.39 -1.65
C ASN A 52 -2.94 -8.10 -1.87
N GLY A 53 -3.79 -8.08 -2.89
CA GLY A 53 -4.64 -6.93 -3.21
C GLY A 53 -5.68 -6.67 -2.11
N SER A 54 -6.33 -7.71 -1.60
CA SER A 54 -7.39 -7.59 -0.59
C SER A 54 -6.90 -6.96 0.72
N TYR A 55 -5.78 -7.42 1.28
CA TYR A 55 -5.28 -6.84 2.52
C TYR A 55 -4.66 -5.44 2.30
N LEU A 56 -3.95 -5.22 1.17
CA LEU A 56 -3.35 -3.92 0.86
C LEU A 56 -4.41 -2.86 0.54
N LEU A 57 -5.57 -3.25 0.04
CA LEU A 57 -6.70 -2.33 -0.12
C LEU A 57 -7.19 -1.83 1.24
N GLY A 58 -7.30 -2.71 2.23
CA GLY A 58 -7.64 -2.32 3.60
C GLY A 58 -6.62 -1.36 4.20
N GLU A 59 -5.33 -1.70 4.08
CA GLU A 59 -4.20 -0.83 4.48
C GLU A 59 -4.27 0.54 3.79
N PHE A 60 -4.60 0.58 2.50
CA PHE A 60 -4.71 1.82 1.73
C PHE A 60 -5.80 2.72 2.27
N ILE A 61 -7.00 2.16 2.53
CA ILE A 61 -8.12 2.92 3.09
C ILE A 61 -7.74 3.54 4.43
N VAL A 62 -7.17 2.74 5.35
CA VAL A 62 -6.76 3.23 6.67
C VAL A 62 -5.69 4.31 6.54
N SER A 63 -4.66 4.07 5.72
CA SER A 63 -3.56 5.01 5.51
C SER A 63 -4.04 6.33 4.89
N ALA A 64 -4.95 6.26 3.92
CA ALA A 64 -5.53 7.42 3.27
C ALA A 64 -6.38 8.25 4.25
N ILE A 65 -7.20 7.60 5.08
CA ILE A 65 -8.01 8.28 6.11
C ILE A 65 -7.11 9.01 7.11
N ILE A 66 -6.11 8.31 7.67
CA ILE A 66 -5.18 8.89 8.64
C ILE A 66 -4.43 10.08 8.02
N THR A 67 -3.91 9.89 6.80
CA THR A 67 -3.18 10.95 6.09
C THR A 67 -4.08 12.15 5.80
N TYR A 68 -5.33 11.92 5.39
CA TYR A 68 -6.31 12.97 5.18
C TYR A 68 -6.55 13.79 6.46
N ILE A 69 -6.74 13.13 7.61
CA ILE A 69 -6.93 13.79 8.90
C ILE A 69 -5.71 14.65 9.28
N ILE A 70 -4.50 14.10 9.13
CA ILE A 70 -3.23 14.81 9.41
C ILE A 70 -3.10 16.07 8.56
N VAL A 71 -3.41 15.99 7.26
CA VAL A 71 -3.35 17.12 6.33
C VAL A 71 -4.39 18.18 6.71
N GLN A 72 -5.64 17.80 6.93
CA GLN A 72 -6.74 18.73 7.24
C GLN A 72 -6.57 19.46 8.57
N ARG A 73 -5.90 18.83 9.55
CA ARG A 73 -5.66 19.43 10.86
C ARG A 73 -4.33 20.17 10.96
N ASN A 74 -3.59 20.30 9.86
CA ASN A 74 -2.22 20.82 9.83
C ASN A 74 -1.27 20.14 10.85
N LEU A 75 -1.57 18.89 11.24
CA LEU A 75 -0.77 18.15 12.23
C LEU A 75 0.61 17.78 11.70
N HIS A 76 0.81 17.82 10.38
CA HIS A 76 2.12 17.68 9.79
C HIS A 76 3.10 18.77 10.26
N LYS A 77 2.63 19.96 10.65
CA LYS A 77 3.48 21.03 11.19
C LYS A 77 4.02 20.71 12.59
N VAL A 78 3.22 20.02 13.41
CA VAL A 78 3.62 19.59 14.76
C VAL A 78 4.83 18.65 14.76
N TYR A 79 5.07 17.94 13.64
CA TYR A 79 6.17 16.99 13.49
C TYR A 79 7.30 17.48 12.56
N LEU A 80 7.09 18.57 11.83
CA LEU A 80 8.06 19.09 10.84
C LEU A 80 8.63 20.47 11.23
N GLU A 81 8.11 21.09 12.30
CA GLU A 81 8.75 22.23 12.97
C GLU A 81 9.83 21.71 13.94
N GLU A 82 10.97 21.29 13.39
CA GLU A 82 12.30 21.39 14.02
C GLU A 82 13.19 22.33 13.19
#